data_AF-A0A1W9YPI1-F1
#
_entry.id   AF-A0A1W9YPI1-F1
#
_cell.length_a   1.000
_cell.length_b   1.000
_cell.length_c   1.000
_cell.angle_alpha   90.00
_cell.angle_beta   90.00
_cell.angle_gamma   90.00
#
_symmetry.space_group_name_H-M   'P 1'
#
loop_
_entity.id
_entity.type
_entity.pdbx_description
1 polymer ?
#
loop_
_entity_poly.entity_id
_entity_poly.type
_entity_poly.pdbx_seq_one_letter_code
_entity_poly.pdbx_strand_id
1 'polypeptide(L)'
;DSLTALELRNALAQHTGLTLSPALIFDHPTLGALAHHLLTQLTTTNPVASPVRTTITAGADEPIAVVGMACRFPGGIDSAAGLWQVVSG
;
A
#
# COMPACT_ATOMS: atom_id res chain seq x y z
N ASP A 1 5.04 0.61 22.59
CA ASP A 1 4.70 1.95 22.10
C ASP A 1 5.86 2.83 21.67
N SER A 2 6.80 3.22 22.52
CA SER A 2 7.84 4.18 22.10
C SER A 2 8.90 3.60 21.14
N LEU A 3 9.19 2.29 21.24
CA LEU A 3 10.19 1.61 20.40
C LEU A 3 9.71 1.41 18.96
N THR A 4 8.46 0.96 18.78
CA THR A 4 7.83 0.77 17.47
C THR A 4 7.69 2.10 16.69
N ALA A 5 7.40 3.20 17.40
CA ALA A 5 7.36 4.54 16.79
C ALA A 5 8.75 5.00 16.31
N LEU A 6 9.80 4.67 17.06
CA LEU A 6 11.18 5.00 16.69
C LEU A 6 11.69 4.16 15.52
N GLU A 7 11.37 2.86 15.48
CA GLU A 7 11.67 1.97 14.35
C GLU A 7 10.98 2.45 13.07
N LEU A 8 9.70 2.82 13.15
CA LEU A 8 8.96 3.40 12.03
C LEU A 8 9.61 4.71 11.54
N ARG A 9 9.98 5.62 12.46
CA ARG A 9 10.68 6.86 12.11
C ARG A 9 12.02 6.57 11.42
N ASN A 10 12.80 5.62 11.94
CA ASN A 10 14.10 5.26 11.38
C ASN A 10 13.94 4.67 9.97
N ALA A 11 12.96 3.79 9.77
CA ALA A 11 12.65 3.24 8.45
C ALA A 11 12.23 4.35 7.47
N LEU A 12 11.34 5.25 7.89
CA LEU A 12 10.91 6.38 7.06
C LEU A 12 12.07 7.31 6.70
N ALA A 13 12.93 7.65 7.65
CA ALA A 13 14.12 8.47 7.40
C ALA A 13 15.09 7.80 6.42
N GLN A 14 15.31 6.49 6.54
CA GLN A 14 16.15 5.72 5.61
C GLN A 14 15.59 5.70 4.19
N HIS A 15 14.28 5.50 4.03
CA HIS A 15 13.64 5.39 2.71
C HIS A 15 13.38 6.74 2.02
N THR A 16 13.20 7.81 2.79
CA THR A 16 12.89 9.15 2.26
C THR A 16 14.12 10.05 2.15
N GLY A 17 15.22 9.71 2.84
CA GLY A 17 16.40 10.58 2.94
C GLY A 17 16.15 11.87 3.74
N LEU A 18 14.97 12.01 4.35
CA LEU A 18 14.60 13.19 5.13
C LEU A 18 15.12 13.08 6.56
N THR A 19 15.62 14.19 7.09
CA THR A 19 15.97 14.29 8.52
C THR A 19 14.69 14.51 9.33
N LEU A 20 14.10 13.41 9.81
CA LEU A 20 12.84 13.45 10.57
C LEU A 20 13.09 13.83 12.03
N SER A 21 12.52 14.98 12.44
CA SER A 21 12.57 15.47 13.83
C SER A 21 11.88 14.49 14.79
N PRO A 22 12.43 14.26 15.99
CA PRO A 22 11.79 13.41 17.01
C PRO A 22 10.44 13.96 17.51
N ALA A 23 10.13 15.24 17.29
CA ALA A 23 8.85 15.84 17.65
C ALA A 23 7.69 15.51 16.67
N LEU A 24 7.99 14.94 15.49
CA LEU A 24 7.00 14.72 14.42
C LEU A 24 5.79 13.89 14.84
N ILE A 25 5.99 12.90 15.73
CA ILE A 25 4.90 12.07 16.24
C ILE A 25 3.95 12.84 17.17
N PHE A 26 4.42 13.92 17.79
CA PHE A 26 3.61 14.79 18.67
C PHE A 26 2.88 15.86 17.86
N ASP A 27 3.51 16.41 16.81
CA ASP A 27 2.90 17.39 15.92
C ASP A 27 1.88 16.75 14.96
N HIS A 28 2.07 15.47 14.65
CA HIS A 28 1.19 14.69 13.76
C HIS A 28 0.76 13.38 14.43
N PRO A 29 -0.20 13.44 15.37
CA PRO A 29 -0.63 12.28 16.15
C PRO A 29 -1.40 11.23 15.33
N THR A 30 -1.71 11.51 14.06
CA THR A 30 -2.38 10.57 13.15
C THR A 30 -1.47 10.20 11.98
N LEU A 31 -1.59 8.93 11.53
CA LEU A 31 -0.86 8.43 10.35
C LEU A 31 -1.13 9.26 9.09
N GLY A 32 -2.36 9.77 8.93
CA GLY A 32 -2.73 10.63 7.80
C GLY A 32 -2.04 11.99 7.82
N ALA A 33 -1.96 12.64 8.99
CA ALA A 33 -1.26 13.91 9.14
C ALA A 33 0.26 13.75 8.91
N LEU A 34 0.85 12.66 9.42
CA LEU A 34 2.25 12.32 9.19
C LEU A 34 2.53 12.09 7.69
N ALA A 35 1.71 11.29 7.02
CA ALA A 35 1.86 11.00 5.59
C ALA A 35 1.75 12.26 4.73
N HIS A 36 0.80 13.15 5.05
CA HIS A 36 0.66 14.43 4.34
C HIS A 36 1.89 15.31 4.53
N HIS A 37 2.41 15.42 5.76
CA HIS A 37 3.62 16.19 6.04
C HIS A 37 4.84 15.68 5.27
N LEU A 38 5.05 14.35 5.25
CA LEU A 38 6.14 13.73 4.51
C LEU A 38 6.02 13.98 3.00
N LEU A 39 4.81 13.90 2.45
CA LEU A 39 4.56 14.17 1.04
C LEU A 39 4.88 15.62 0.65
N THR A 40 4.53 16.59 1.50
CA THR A 40 4.88 18.00 1.29
C THR A 40 6.40 18.23 1.31
N GLN A 41 7.13 17.58 2.22
CA GLN A 41 8.60 17.69 2.29
C GLN A 41 9.30 17.08 1.07
N LEU A 42 8.82 15.92 0.61
CA LEU A 42 9.39 15.23 -0.56
C LEU A 42 9.13 15.96 -1.88
N THR A 43 7.94 16.54 -2.03
CA THR A 43 7.55 17.30 -3.24
C THR A 43 8.20 18.68 -3.31
N THR A 44 8.55 19.27 -2.17
CA THR A 44 9.33 20.53 -2.12
C THR A 44 10.78 20.31 -2.57
N THR A 45 11.35 19.13 -2.31
CA THR A 45 12.75 18.79 -2.63
C THR A 45 12.91 18.26 -4.07
N ASN A 46 11.82 17.77 -4.68
CA ASN A 46 11.83 17.24 -6.02
C ASN A 46 10.56 17.70 -6.77
N PRO A 47 10.65 18.63 -7.74
CA PRO A 47 9.51 19.05 -8.54
C PRO A 47 9.21 17.98 -9.60
N VAL A 48 8.93 16.75 -9.18
CA VAL A 48 8.27 15.77 -10.04
C VAL A 48 6.77 16.04 -9.89
N ALA A 49 6.15 16.46 -10.99
CA ALA A 49 4.71 16.63 -11.08
C ALA A 49 4.00 15.43 -10.44
N SER A 50 3.25 15.68 -9.36
CA SER A 50 2.39 14.68 -8.75
C SER A 50 1.55 14.03 -9.84
N PRO A 51 1.49 12.69 -9.96
CA PRO A 51 0.50 12.09 -10.83
C PRO A 51 -0.85 12.57 -10.31
N VAL A 52 -1.56 13.32 -11.15
CA VAL A 52 -2.95 13.69 -10.89
C VAL A 52 -3.65 12.38 -10.53
N ARG A 53 -4.10 12.27 -9.27
CA ARG A 53 -4.84 11.12 -8.82
C ARG A 53 -6.19 11.18 -9.52
N THR A 54 -6.28 10.56 -10.68
CA THR A 54 -7.54 10.44 -11.42
C THR A 54 -8.46 9.61 -10.56
N THR A 55 -9.51 10.23 -10.02
CA THR A 55 -10.62 9.50 -9.43
C THR A 55 -11.31 8.74 -10.56
N ILE A 56 -11.07 7.44 -10.62
CA ILE A 56 -11.80 6.56 -11.54
C ILE A 56 -13.17 6.37 -10.91
N THR A 57 -14.19 7.01 -11.49
CA THR A 57 -15.58 6.69 -11.20
C THR A 57 -15.89 5.41 -11.97
N ALA A 58 -15.83 4.28 -11.28
CA ALA A 58 -16.33 3.03 -11.84
C ALA A 58 -17.86 3.14 -11.99
N GLY A 59 -18.37 2.86 -13.18
CA GLY A 59 -19.81 2.75 -13.39
C GLY A 59 -20.38 1.59 -12.58
N ALA A 60 -21.60 1.71 -12.05
CA ALA A 60 -22.22 0.63 -11.28
C ALA A 60 -22.33 -0.69 -12.08
N ASP A 61 -22.41 -0.58 -13.42
CA ASP A 61 -22.45 -1.71 -14.35
C ASP A 61 -21.08 -2.05 -14.98
N GLU A 62 -19.99 -1.47 -14.47
CA GLU A 62 -18.66 -1.78 -14.98
C GLU A 62 -18.21 -3.17 -14.51
N PRO A 63 -17.85 -4.08 -15.45
CA PRO A 63 -17.47 -5.44 -15.09
C PRO A 63 -16.11 -5.49 -14.39
N ILE A 64 -16.03 -6.23 -13.28
CA ILE A 64 -14.79 -6.41 -12.52
C ILE A 64 -13.96 -7.54 -13.14
N ALA A 65 -12.71 -7.23 -13.49
CA ALA A 65 -11.75 -8.22 -13.94
C ALA A 65 -11.15 -9.00 -12.75
N VAL A 66 -11.28 -10.33 -12.77
CA VAL A 66 -10.54 -11.22 -11.87
C VAL A 66 -9.19 -11.55 -12.52
N VAL A 67 -8.11 -10.97 -12.01
CA VAL A 67 -6.75 -11.10 -12.59
C VAL A 67 -5.96 -12.29 -12.03
N GLY A 68 -6.46 -12.95 -10.99
CA GLY A 68 -5.82 -14.11 -10.39
C GLY A 68 -6.65 -14.72 -9.28
N MET A 69 -6.39 -15.99 -8.96
CA MET A 69 -7.02 -16.72 -7.87
C MET A 69 -6.03 -17.70 -7.25
N ALA A 70 -6.16 -17.94 -5.95
CA ALA A 70 -5.48 -19.02 -5.23
C ALA A 70 -6.54 -19.83 -4.49
N CYS A 71 -6.36 -21.15 -4.43
CA CYS A 71 -7.36 -22.06 -3.88
C CYS A 71 -6.70 -23.29 -3.26
N ARG A 72 -7.38 -23.90 -2.30
CA ARG A 72 -7.03 -25.22 -1.76
C ARG A 72 -8.30 -26.03 -1.58
N PHE A 73 -8.37 -27.18 -2.24
CA PHE A 73 -9.52 -28.06 -2.24
C PHE A 73 -9.19 -29.43 -1.62
N PRO A 74 -10.21 -30.21 -1.23
CA PRO A 74 -10.02 -31.61 -0.83
C PRO A 74 -9.30 -32.43 -1.91
N GLY A 75 -8.62 -33.50 -1.51
CA GLY A 75 -7.83 -34.32 -2.44
C GLY A 75 -6.45 -33.74 -2.78
N GLY A 76 -5.99 -32.71 -2.06
CA GLY A 76 -4.64 -32.17 -2.21
C GLY A 76 -4.46 -31.20 -3.37
N ILE A 77 -5.56 -30.71 -3.95
CA ILE A 77 -5.53 -29.76 -5.07
C ILE A 77 -5.32 -28.35 -4.55
N ASP A 78 -4.29 -27.68 -5.06
CA ASP A 78 -3.85 -26.35 -4.62
C ASP A 78 -3.79 -25.32 -5.75
N SER A 79 -4.38 -25.64 -6.90
CA SER A 79 -4.37 -24.77 -8.08
C SER A 79 -5.67 -24.86 -8.87
N ALA A 80 -6.00 -23.77 -9.58
CA ALA A 80 -7.14 -23.73 -10.50
C ALA A 80 -7.00 -24.77 -11.61
N ALA A 81 -5.78 -24.99 -12.11
CA ALA A 81 -5.49 -26.04 -13.10
C ALA A 81 -5.79 -27.44 -12.54
N GLY A 82 -5.37 -27.73 -11.30
CA GLY A 82 -5.67 -29.01 -10.66
C GLY A 82 -7.17 -29.24 -10.43
N LEU A 83 -7.92 -28.18 -10.09
CA LEU A 83 -9.39 -28.25 -10.03
C LEU A 83 -9.97 -28.59 -11.41
N TRP A 84 -9.50 -27.90 -12.45
CA TRP A 84 -10.02 -28.08 -13.80
C TRP A 84 -9.82 -29.52 -14.30
N GLN A 85 -8.66 -30.13 -14.04
CA GLN A 85 -8.40 -31.54 -14.39
C GLN A 85 -9.41 -32.52 -13.76
N VAL A 86 -9.90 -32.24 -12.56
CA VAL A 86 -10.92 -33.09 -11.89
C VAL A 86 -12.30 -32.89 -12.50
N VAL A 87 -12.67 -31.64 -12.82
CA VAL A 87 -14.00 -31.33 -13.38
C VAL A 87 -14.10 -31.76 -14.85
N SER A 88 -13.01 -31.66 -15.60
CA SER A 88 -12.93 -32.05 -17.00
C SER A 88 -12.47 -33.49 -17.20
N GLY A 89 -12.32 -34.26 -16.11
CA GLY A 89 -11.94 -35.68 -16.13
C GLY A 89 -12.98 -36.57 -16.76
#